data_AF-A0A942R501-F1
#
_entry.id   AF-A0A942R501-F1
#
_cell.length_a   1.000
_cell.length_b   1.000
_cell.length_c   1.000
_cell.angle_alpha   90.00
_cell.angle_beta   90.00
_cell.angle_gamma   90.00
#
_symmetry.space_group_name_H-M   'P 1'
#
loop_
_entity.id
_entity.type
_entity.pdbx_description
1 polymer ?
#
loop_
_entity_poly.entity_id
_entity_poly.type
_entity_poly.pdbx_seq_one_letter_code
_entity_poly.pdbx_strand_id
1 'polypeptide(L)'
;MLSIIDVVDAGSAELKDARVTRGEAIVLALKPNIEVKDAMPIIIQDFTKFMSRTTGKMYSYHRESYSNAYRIQEPGRINFGIKISEDLGKIIIQPISILEDITLLKRYVQRVKRLAEEAK
;
A
#
# COMPACT_ATOMS: atom_id res chain seq x y z
N MET A 1 1.80 -17.35 9.12
CA MET A 1 2.30 -16.07 8.56
C MET A 1 1.09 -15.16 8.46
N LEU A 2 1.10 -14.00 9.12
CA LEU A 2 -0.04 -13.06 9.07
C LEU A 2 -0.19 -12.51 7.64
N SER A 3 -1.44 -12.34 7.21
CA SER A 3 -1.84 -11.79 5.92
C SER A 3 -2.35 -10.36 6.07
N ILE A 4 -2.51 -9.64 4.96
CA ILE A 4 -3.00 -8.25 5.01
C ILE A 4 -4.40 -8.13 5.65
N ILE A 5 -5.27 -9.12 5.43
CA ILE A 5 -6.61 -9.14 6.01
C ILE A 5 -6.60 -9.40 7.52
N ASP A 6 -5.50 -9.88 8.10
CA ASP A 6 -5.36 -10.06 9.54
C ASP A 6 -5.07 -8.74 10.26
N VAL A 7 -4.54 -7.73 9.53
CA VAL A 7 -4.07 -6.46 10.10
C VAL A 7 -4.84 -5.23 9.62
N VAL A 8 -5.45 -5.28 8.44
CA VAL A 8 -6.22 -4.18 7.84
C VAL A 8 -7.72 -4.46 7.91
N ASP A 9 -8.50 -3.42 8.20
CA ASP A 9 -9.94 -3.43 7.94
C ASP A 9 -10.18 -3.23 6.44
N ALA A 10 -10.33 -4.34 5.72
CA ALA A 10 -10.54 -4.34 4.28
C ALA A 10 -11.83 -3.63 3.83
N GLY A 11 -12.84 -3.51 4.71
CA GLY A 11 -14.07 -2.78 4.41
C GLY A 11 -13.81 -1.28 4.25
N SER A 12 -12.85 -0.76 5.01
CA SER A 12 -12.42 0.63 4.97
C SER A 12 -11.47 0.97 3.81
N ALA A 13 -10.96 -0.04 3.09
CA ALA A 13 -9.99 0.19 2.02
C ALA A 13 -10.62 0.99 0.88
N GLU A 14 -10.13 2.21 0.66
CA GLU A 14 -10.66 3.11 -0.35
C GLU A 14 -9.56 3.96 -0.98
N LEU A 15 -9.76 4.28 -2.26
CA LEU A 15 -8.94 5.23 -3.00
C LEU A 15 -9.55 6.61 -2.79
N LYS A 16 -8.82 7.51 -2.14
CA LYS A 16 -9.23 8.91 -1.92
C LYS A 16 -8.45 9.84 -2.82
N ASP A 17 -9.15 10.84 -3.36
CA ASP A 17 -8.49 12.04 -3.86
C ASP A 17 -8.00 12.86 -2.66
N ALA A 18 -6.71 12.74 -2.36
CA ALA A 18 -6.10 13.45 -1.27
C ALA A 18 -5.38 14.68 -1.82
N ARG A 19 -6.08 15.82 -1.79
CA ARG A 19 -5.52 17.14 -2.16
C ARG A 19 -4.24 17.47 -1.37
N VAL A 20 -4.11 16.93 -0.16
CA VAL A 20 -2.93 17.09 0.71
C VAL A 20 -1.73 16.26 0.22
N THR A 21 -1.95 15.13 -0.46
CA THR A 21 -0.90 14.22 -0.95
C THR A 21 -0.56 14.42 -2.44
N ARG A 22 -1.10 15.48 -3.07
CA ARG A 22 -0.91 15.81 -4.49
C ARG A 22 -1.41 14.71 -5.45
N GLY A 23 -2.44 13.94 -5.08
CA GLY A 23 -3.03 12.92 -5.97
C GLY A 23 -3.92 11.88 -5.28
N GLU A 24 -4.25 10.81 -6.00
CA GLU A 24 -5.00 9.66 -5.49
C GLU A 24 -4.13 8.82 -4.54
N ALA A 25 -4.66 8.45 -3.38
CA ALA A 25 -4.00 7.60 -2.40
C ALA A 25 -4.97 6.55 -1.83
N ILE A 26 -4.46 5.36 -1.57
CA ILE A 26 -5.20 4.35 -0.82
C ILE A 26 -5.03 4.65 0.66
N VAL A 27 -6.14 4.70 1.39
CA VAL A 27 -6.14 4.78 2.85
C VAL A 27 -6.61 3.45 3.40
N LEU A 28 -5.76 2.82 4.20
CA LEU A 28 -6.05 1.57 4.88
C LEU A 28 -6.15 1.83 6.39
N ALA A 29 -7.33 1.55 6.97
CA ALA A 29 -7.45 1.53 8.42
C ALA A 29 -6.98 0.18 8.97
N LEU A 30 -6.31 0.21 10.12
CA LEU A 30 -5.91 -1.00 10.82
C LEU A 30 -7.09 -1.56 11.62
N LYS A 31 -7.08 -2.88 11.83
CA LYS A 31 -8.01 -3.50 12.77
C LYS A 31 -7.76 -3.01 14.21
N PRO A 32 -8.77 -3.06 15.09
CA PRO A 32 -8.57 -2.71 16.49
C PRO A 32 -7.41 -3.50 17.11
N ASN A 33 -6.63 -2.83 17.97
CA ASN A 33 -5.46 -3.41 18.67
C ASN A 33 -4.27 -3.82 17.79
N ILE A 34 -4.27 -3.49 16.50
CA ILE A 34 -3.11 -3.67 15.64
C ILE A 34 -2.30 -2.37 15.60
N GLU A 35 -1.03 -2.46 16.00
CA GLU A 35 -0.11 -1.33 15.91
C GLU A 35 0.46 -1.19 14.49
N VAL A 36 0.74 0.05 14.09
CA VAL A 36 1.37 0.38 12.79
C VAL A 36 2.67 -0.38 12.60
N LYS A 37 3.50 -0.50 13.64
CA LYS A 37 4.80 -1.18 13.58
C LYS A 37 4.68 -2.65 13.15
N ASP A 38 3.58 -3.31 13.51
CA ASP A 38 3.32 -4.72 13.24
C ASP A 38 2.63 -4.90 11.88
N ALA A 39 1.71 -4.00 11.53
CA ALA A 39 1.01 -4.04 10.25
C ALA A 39 1.87 -3.65 9.05
N MET A 40 2.75 -2.66 9.23
CA MET A 40 3.52 -2.02 8.15
C MET A 40 4.34 -3.03 7.33
N PRO A 41 5.15 -3.94 7.93
CA PRO A 41 5.91 -4.94 7.18
C PRO A 41 5.03 -5.86 6.34
N ILE A 42 3.86 -6.25 6.86
CA ILE A 42 2.90 -7.14 6.18
C ILE A 42 2.33 -6.43 4.95
N ILE A 43 1.90 -5.16 5.11
CA ILE A 43 1.33 -4.37 4.03
C ILE A 43 2.36 -4.11 2.92
N ILE A 44 3.58 -3.73 3.28
CA ILE A 44 4.65 -3.49 2.31
C ILE A 44 4.98 -4.75 1.52
N GLN A 45 5.12 -5.88 2.20
CA GLN A 45 5.44 -7.14 1.55
C GLN A 45 4.29 -7.59 0.65
N ASP A 46 3.04 -7.46 1.10
CA ASP A 46 1.87 -7.80 0.31
C ASP A 46 1.74 -6.92 -0.94
N PHE A 47 1.90 -5.60 -0.79
CA PHE A 47 1.83 -4.67 -1.91
C PHE A 47 2.98 -4.90 -2.91
N THR A 48 4.20 -5.12 -2.44
CA THR A 48 5.35 -5.42 -3.32
C THR A 48 5.13 -6.69 -4.13
N LYS A 49 4.60 -7.74 -3.48
CA LYS A 49 4.23 -9.00 -4.17
C LYS A 49 3.12 -8.76 -5.18
N PHE A 50 2.12 -7.96 -4.84
CA PHE A 50 1.04 -7.59 -5.76
C PHE A 50 1.60 -6.90 -7.01
N MET A 51 2.35 -5.82 -6.84
CA MET A 51 2.95 -5.09 -7.96
C MET A 51 3.77 -6.02 -8.85
N SER A 52 4.61 -6.85 -8.23
CA SER A 52 5.47 -7.77 -8.98
C SER A 52 4.69 -8.78 -9.82
N ARG A 53 3.63 -9.36 -9.24
CA ARG A 53 2.77 -10.33 -9.93
C ARG A 53 1.93 -9.69 -11.02
N THR A 54 1.36 -8.52 -10.75
CA THR A 54 0.44 -7.85 -11.68
C THR A 54 1.16 -7.28 -12.89
N THR A 55 2.40 -6.81 -12.74
CA THR A 55 3.15 -6.24 -13.87
C THR A 55 4.21 -7.19 -14.44
N GLY A 56 4.47 -8.34 -13.81
CA GLY A 56 5.54 -9.26 -14.20
C GLY A 56 6.96 -8.74 -13.97
N LYS A 57 7.15 -7.75 -13.09
CA LYS A 57 8.44 -7.07 -12.84
C LYS A 57 8.90 -7.31 -11.41
N MET A 58 10.20 -7.29 -11.14
CA MET A 58 10.72 -7.53 -9.79
C MET A 58 10.74 -6.25 -8.94
N TYR A 59 9.62 -5.90 -8.29
CA TYR A 59 9.62 -4.74 -7.38
C TYR A 59 10.38 -5.04 -6.10
N SER A 60 11.08 -4.03 -5.58
CA SER A 60 11.73 -4.06 -4.27
C SER A 60 11.27 -2.87 -3.44
N TYR A 61 11.43 -2.98 -2.12
CA TYR A 61 11.10 -1.91 -1.19
C TYR A 61 12.30 -1.51 -0.34
N HIS A 62 12.37 -0.23 0.03
CA HIS A 62 13.37 0.29 0.94
C HIS A 62 12.74 1.29 1.90
N ARG A 63 13.28 1.38 3.11
CA ARG A 63 12.85 2.36 4.11
C ARG A 63 13.45 3.73 3.77
N GLU A 64 12.67 4.79 3.85
CA GLU A 64 13.19 6.16 3.71
C GLU A 64 13.91 6.59 5.00
N SER A 65 15.13 7.12 4.88
CA SER A 65 16.04 7.36 6.02
C SER A 65 15.52 8.33 7.09
N TYR A 66 14.56 9.20 6.73
CA TYR A 66 14.06 10.27 7.60
C TYR A 66 12.55 10.24 7.82
N SER A 67 11.87 9.13 7.49
CA SER A 67 10.44 8.99 7.75
C SER A 67 10.04 7.56 8.09
N ASN A 68 8.92 7.39 8.78
CA ASN A 68 8.23 6.11 8.91
C ASN A 68 7.48 5.79 7.61
N ALA A 69 8.23 5.78 6.51
CA ALA A 69 7.74 5.46 5.19
C ALA A 69 8.68 4.54 4.44
N TYR A 70 8.10 3.84 3.49
CA TYR A 70 8.76 2.89 2.62
C TYR A 70 8.43 3.23 1.19
N ARG A 71 9.41 2.98 0.33
CA ARG A 71 9.29 3.22 -1.08
C ARG A 71 9.39 1.88 -1.81
N ILE A 72 8.40 1.59 -2.64
CA ILE A 72 8.31 0.39 -3.48
C ILE A 72 8.60 0.81 -4.91
N GLN A 73 9.64 0.25 -5.53
CA GLN A 73 10.11 0.68 -6.84
C GLN A 73 10.37 -0.48 -7.78
N GLU A 74 10.17 -0.21 -9.07
CA GLU A 74 10.66 -1.05 -10.14
C GLU A 74 12.18 -0.84 -10.30
N PRO A 75 12.96 -1.89 -10.59
CA PRO A 75 14.39 -1.78 -10.86
C PRO A 75 14.67 -0.78 -12.00
N GLY A 76 15.61 0.13 -11.77
CA GLY A 76 15.99 1.15 -12.76
C GLY A 76 15.05 2.35 -12.87
N ARG A 77 13.96 2.42 -12.08
CA ARG A 77 13.03 3.56 -12.09
C ARG A 77 13.03 4.35 -10.78
N ILE A 78 14.08 5.15 -10.58
CA ILE A 78 14.34 5.87 -9.33
C ILE A 78 13.29 6.96 -9.03
N ASN A 79 12.71 7.58 -10.07
CA ASN A 79 11.73 8.66 -9.93
C ASN A 79 10.26 8.17 -9.91
N PHE A 80 10.05 6.87 -10.02
CA PHE A 80 8.73 6.24 -10.09
C PHE A 80 8.61 5.20 -8.97
N GLY A 81 7.38 4.79 -8.70
CA GLY A 81 7.02 3.84 -7.65
C GLY A 81 5.98 4.39 -6.70
N ILE A 82 5.83 3.67 -5.59
CA ILE A 82 4.80 3.87 -4.59
C ILE A 82 5.45 4.18 -3.25
N LYS A 83 4.93 5.17 -2.54
CA LYS A 83 5.25 5.47 -1.15
C LYS A 83 4.16 4.89 -0.26
N ILE A 84 4.59 4.15 0.76
CA ILE A 84 3.74 3.67 1.85
C ILE A 84 4.18 4.39 3.12
N SER A 85 3.29 5.12 3.76
CA SER A 85 3.58 5.85 4.99
C SER A 85 2.48 5.67 6.03
N GLU A 86 2.81 5.96 7.27
CA GLU A 86 1.84 6.14 8.33
C GLU A 86 1.33 7.59 8.35
N ASP A 87 0.02 7.76 8.55
CA ASP A 87 -0.58 9.03 8.95
C ASP A 87 -1.72 8.80 9.95
N LEU A 88 -1.61 9.39 11.15
CA LEU A 88 -2.63 9.32 12.22
C LEU A 88 -3.16 7.89 12.50
N GLY A 89 -2.27 6.90 12.58
CA GLY A 89 -2.64 5.50 12.81
C GLY A 89 -3.26 4.78 11.60
N LYS A 90 -3.26 5.42 10.42
CA LYS A 90 -3.65 4.83 9.14
C LYS A 90 -2.44 4.61 8.27
N ILE A 91 -2.56 3.67 7.34
CA ILE A 91 -1.54 3.44 6.32
C ILE A 91 -1.99 4.08 5.02
N ILE A 92 -1.12 4.92 4.47
CA ILE A 92 -1.34 5.65 3.22
C ILE A 92 -0.43 5.03 2.16
N ILE A 93 -1.02 4.62 1.04
CA ILE A 93 -0.30 4.10 -0.13
C ILE A 93 -0.55 5.06 -1.28
N GLN A 94 0.49 5.73 -1.75
CA GLN A 94 0.35 6.80 -2.75
C GLN A 94 1.46 6.72 -3.80
N PRO A 95 1.22 7.17 -5.03
CA PRO A 95 2.27 7.25 -6.03
C PRO A 95 3.32 8.30 -5.67
N ILE A 96 4.57 8.07 -6.06
CA ILE A 96 5.67 9.04 -5.91
C ILE A 96 5.57 10.14 -6.97
N SER A 97 5.04 9.80 -8.15
CA SER A 97 4.91 10.69 -9.29
C SER A 97 3.46 10.70 -9.79
N ILE A 98 2.98 11.88 -10.21
CA ILE A 98 1.62 12.08 -10.74
C ILE A 98 1.37 11.26 -12.02
N LEU A 99 2.44 10.86 -12.73
CA LEU A 99 2.37 10.06 -13.95
C LEU A 99 2.19 8.55 -13.69
N GLU A 100 2.16 8.11 -12.44
CA GLU A 100 1.92 6.70 -12.09
C GLU A 100 0.50 6.27 -12.46
N ASP A 101 0.38 5.06 -13.01
CA ASP A 101 -0.91 4.48 -13.37
C ASP A 101 -1.70 4.06 -12.12
N ILE A 102 -2.67 4.89 -11.77
CA ILE A 102 -3.63 4.69 -10.68
C ILE A 102 -4.47 3.41 -10.81
N THR A 103 -4.52 2.81 -11.99
CA THR A 103 -5.23 1.54 -12.23
C THR A 103 -4.69 0.42 -11.33
N LEU A 104 -3.38 0.42 -11.03
CA LEU A 104 -2.78 -0.56 -10.13
C LEU A 104 -3.26 -0.36 -8.69
N LEU A 105 -3.43 0.88 -8.23
CA LEU A 105 -3.96 1.17 -6.90
C LEU A 105 -5.43 0.74 -6.80
N LYS A 106 -6.24 1.02 -7.83
CA LYS A 106 -7.65 0.57 -7.90
C LYS A 106 -7.76 -0.95 -7.83
N ARG A 107 -6.93 -1.66 -8.59
CA ARG A 107 -6.86 -3.14 -8.58
C ARG A 107 -6.40 -3.67 -7.22
N TYR A 108 -5.50 -2.97 -6.54
CA TYR A 108 -5.07 -3.37 -5.20
C TYR A 108 -6.21 -3.28 -4.19
N VAL A 109 -6.96 -2.16 -4.18
CA VAL A 109 -8.14 -2.00 -3.31
C VAL A 109 -9.15 -3.12 -3.55
N GLN A 110 -9.46 -3.42 -4.82
CA GLN A 110 -10.36 -4.52 -5.19
C GLN A 110 -9.85 -5.87 -4.68
N ARG A 111 -8.55 -6.15 -4.82
CA ARG A 111 -7.93 -7.37 -4.30
C ARG A 111 -8.09 -7.49 -2.78
N VAL A 112 -7.81 -6.43 -2.03
CA VAL A 112 -7.92 -6.44 -0.56
C VAL A 112 -9.36 -6.71 -0.12
N LYS A 113 -10.35 -6.09 -0.78
CA LYS A 113 -11.77 -6.36 -0.51
C LYS A 113 -12.14 -7.81 -0.81
N ARG A 114 -11.73 -8.33 -1.97
CA ARG A 114 -11.99 -9.72 -2.36
C ARG A 114 -11.39 -10.73 -1.37
N LEU A 115 -10.15 -10.50 -0.91
CA LEU A 115 -9.52 -11.37 0.09
C LEU A 115 -10.30 -11.41 1.40
N ALA A 116 -10.95 -10.31 1.78
CA ALA A 116 -11.79 -10.27 2.99
C ALA A 116 -13.16 -10.95 2.80
N GLU A 117 -13.67 -11.02 1.57
CA GLU A 117 -14.85 -11.81 1.24
C GLU A 117 -14.54 -13.31 1.25
N GLU A 118 -13.40 -13.72 0.69
CA GLU A 118 -12.95 -15.12 0.63
C GLU A 118 -12.61 -15.71 2.02
N ALA A 119 -12.34 -14.86 3.01
CA ALA A 119 -11.96 -15.27 4.36
C ALA A 119 -13.15 -15.41 5.32
N LYS A 120 -14.37 -15.11 4.88
CA LYS A 120 -15.62 -15.35 5.61
C LYS A 120 -16.15 -16.75 5.33
#